data_AF-A0A5J4SQI0-F1
#
_entry.id   AF-A0A5J4SQI0-F1
#
_cell.length_a   1.000
_cell.length_b   1.000
_cell.length_c   1.000
_cell.angle_alpha   90.00
_cell.angle_beta   90.00
_cell.angle_gamma   90.00
#
_symmetry.space_group_name_H-M   'P 1'
#
loop_
_entity.id
_entity.type
_entity.pdbx_description
1 polymer ?
#
loop_
_entity_poly.entity_id
_entity_poly.type
_entity_poly.pdbx_seq_one_letter_code
_entity_poly.pdbx_strand_id
1 'polypeptide(L)'
;MLGWFIHIGAYLKYYADFKTKDRLAIEVNMNSNPRTVGFFVNDAEQRLYVVNIPPAIRFWCYISQNNSFKVLKFESLSKPKADPGFFSKKRQWGEEWKK
;
A
#
# COMPACT_ATOMS: atom_id res chain seq x y z
N MET A 1 9.64 7.97 10.61
CA MET A 1 8.85 8.69 9.59
C MET A 1 7.42 8.21 9.82
N LEU A 2 6.47 9.08 10.14
CA LEU A 2 5.08 8.63 10.15
C LEU A 2 4.73 8.39 8.68
N GLY A 3 4.53 7.13 8.27
CA GLY A 3 3.87 6.88 6.99
C GLY A 3 2.51 7.55 7.02
N TRP A 4 1.97 7.95 5.88
CA TRP A 4 0.58 8.34 5.70
C TRP A 4 0.16 7.92 4.31
N PHE A 5 -1.02 7.29 4.20
CA PHE A 5 -1.65 7.09 2.91
C PHE A 5 -2.74 8.11 2.71
N ILE A 6 -2.72 8.71 1.53
CA ILE A 6 -3.71 9.67 1.07
C ILE A 6 -4.21 9.15 -0.27
N HIS A 7 -5.53 9.16 -0.41
CA HIS A 7 -6.17 9.08 -1.72
C HIS A 7 -7.08 10.29 -1.87
N ILE A 8 -8.39 10.11 -1.75
CA ILE A 8 -9.37 11.18 -1.67
C ILE A 8 -9.81 11.29 -0.21
N GLY A 9 -9.71 12.49 0.38
CA GLY A 9 -10.15 12.75 1.75
C GLY A 9 -9.03 12.69 2.80
N ALA A 10 -9.33 12.13 3.97
CA ALA A 10 -8.50 12.25 5.17
C ALA A 10 -7.21 11.43 5.11
N TYR A 11 -6.21 11.88 5.87
CA TYR A 11 -5.01 11.10 6.18
C TYR A 11 -5.37 9.94 7.12
N LEU A 12 -4.99 8.73 6.74
CA LEU A 12 -5.35 7.53 7.48
C LEU A 12 -4.10 6.83 8.03
N LYS A 13 -4.12 6.54 9.33
CA LYS A 13 -3.07 5.78 10.03
C LYS A 13 -3.47 4.30 10.11
N TYR A 14 -3.23 3.56 9.02
CA TYR A 14 -3.56 2.13 8.92
C TYR A 14 -2.37 1.18 8.93
N TYR A 15 -1.17 1.67 9.21
CA TYR A 15 0.05 0.86 9.30
C TYR A 15 0.78 1.19 10.60
N ALA A 16 1.64 0.27 11.01
CA ALA A 16 2.60 0.50 12.06
C ALA A 16 3.54 1.65 11.66
N ASP A 17 3.87 2.51 12.62
CA ASP A 17 4.90 3.52 12.40
C ASP A 17 6.20 2.81 11.98
N PHE A 18 6.82 3.30 10.91
CA PHE A 18 8.08 2.76 10.41
C PHE A 18 9.22 3.78 10.54
N LYS A 19 10.43 3.26 10.62
CA LYS A 19 11.65 4.01 10.87
C LYS A 19 12.70 3.72 9.80
N THR A 20 13.79 4.47 9.85
CA THR A 20 14.94 4.24 9.00
C THR A 20 15.39 2.78 9.12
N LYS A 21 15.71 2.16 7.99
CA LYS A 21 16.05 0.74 7.81
C LYS A 21 14.88 -0.24 7.78
N ASP A 22 13.64 0.18 8.03
CA ASP A 22 12.48 -0.67 7.76
C ASP A 22 12.28 -0.85 6.25
N ARG A 23 11.74 -2.02 5.87
CA ARG A 23 11.39 -2.35 4.49
C ARG A 23 9.91 -2.09 4.27
N LEU A 24 9.60 -1.32 3.24
CA LEU A 24 8.23 -1.13 2.76
C LEU A 24 8.06 -1.93 1.48
N ALA A 25 6.92 -2.61 1.34
CA ALA A 25 6.53 -3.23 0.10
C ALA A 25 5.08 -2.88 -0.27
N ILE A 26 4.85 -2.71 -1.56
CA ILE A 26 3.53 -2.55 -2.14
C ILE A 26 3.35 -3.74 -3.09
N GLU A 27 2.34 -4.55 -2.83
CA GLU A 27 1.91 -5.60 -3.74
C GLU A 27 0.73 -5.08 -4.55
N VAL A 28 0.81 -5.21 -5.87
CA VAL A 28 -0.27 -4.85 -6.79
C VAL A 28 -0.72 -6.09 -7.51
N ASN A 29 -1.98 -6.47 -7.34
CA ASN A 29 -2.58 -7.55 -8.10
C ASN A 29 -3.42 -6.99 -9.24
N MET A 30 -2.81 -6.93 -10.43
CA MET A 30 -3.48 -6.47 -11.66
C MET A 30 -4.32 -7.56 -12.34
N ASN A 31 -4.17 -8.82 -11.92
CA ASN A 31 -4.83 -9.98 -12.51
C ASN A 31 -6.08 -10.42 -11.76
N SER A 32 -6.29 -9.95 -10.52
CA SER A 32 -7.49 -10.26 -9.75
C SER A 32 -8.68 -9.40 -10.18
N ASN A 33 -9.89 -9.91 -9.92
CA ASN A 33 -11.12 -9.13 -10.01
C ASN A 33 -11.86 -9.20 -8.66
N PRO A 34 -11.87 -8.12 -7.85
CA PRO A 34 -11.33 -6.80 -8.15
C PRO A 34 -9.79 -6.76 -8.15
N ARG A 35 -9.17 -5.81 -8.89
CA ARG A 35 -7.73 -5.52 -8.80
C ARG A 35 -7.40 -4.90 -7.45
N THR A 36 -6.25 -5.24 -6.88
CA THR A 36 -5.96 -4.90 -5.48
C THR A 36 -4.57 -4.30 -5.25
N VAL A 37 -4.44 -3.60 -4.11
CA VAL A 37 -3.16 -3.15 -3.55
C VAL A 37 -3.09 -3.57 -2.09
N GLY A 38 -2.02 -4.28 -1.72
CA GLY A 38 -1.64 -4.60 -0.35
C GLY A 38 -0.37 -3.87 0.06
N PHE A 39 -0.24 -3.57 1.34
CA PHE A 39 0.91 -2.84 1.90
C PHE A 39 1.57 -3.63 3.02
N PHE A 40 2.91 -3.59 3.08
CA PHE A 40 3.70 -4.35 4.05
C PHE A 40 4.77 -3.48 4.69
N VAL A 41 5.01 -3.69 5.97
CA VAL A 41 6.14 -3.15 6.73
C VAL A 41 6.91 -4.33 7.29
N ASN A 42 8.19 -4.46 6.93
CA ASN A 42 9.05 -5.58 7.31
C ASN A 42 8.39 -6.95 7.05
N ASP A 43 7.80 -7.11 5.86
CA ASP A 43 7.11 -8.32 5.40
C ASP A 43 5.80 -8.65 6.15
N ALA A 44 5.39 -7.83 7.13
CA ALA A 44 4.08 -7.94 7.78
C ALA A 44 3.03 -7.11 7.02
N GLU A 45 1.92 -7.75 6.65
CA GLU A 45 0.79 -7.09 5.98
C GLU A 45 0.11 -6.05 6.89
N GLN A 46 -0.24 -4.89 6.33
CA GLN A 46 -0.78 -3.71 7.04
C GLN A 46 -2.26 -3.49 6.72
N ARG A 47 -3.00 -2.76 7.58
CA ARG A 47 -4.47 -2.55 7.47
C ARG A 47 -4.97 -1.80 6.25
N LEU A 48 -4.08 -1.36 5.36
CA LEU A 48 -4.47 -0.74 4.10
C LEU A 48 -4.57 -1.79 3.00
N TYR A 49 -5.80 -2.09 2.61
CA TYR A 49 -6.11 -2.91 1.45
C TYR A 49 -7.06 -2.17 0.52
N VAL A 50 -6.59 -1.90 -0.69
CA VAL A 50 -7.34 -1.14 -1.70
C VAL A 50 -7.84 -2.10 -2.78
N VAL A 51 -9.08 -1.93 -3.20
CA VAL A 51 -9.70 -2.71 -4.27
C VAL A 51 -10.20 -1.80 -5.39
N ASN A 52 -10.47 -2.39 -6.56
CA ASN A 52 -11.00 -1.70 -7.74
C ASN A 52 -10.06 -0.65 -8.33
N ILE A 53 -8.74 -0.85 -8.20
CA ILE A 53 -7.77 0.02 -8.87
C ILE A 53 -7.91 -0.03 -10.40
N PRO A 54 -7.59 1.07 -11.11
CA PRO A 54 -7.68 1.15 -12.56
C PRO A 54 -6.66 0.24 -13.27
N PRO A 55 -6.85 -0.04 -14.57
CA PRO A 55 -5.92 -0.87 -15.36
C PRO A 55 -4.51 -0.27 -15.51
N ALA A 56 -4.34 1.02 -15.22
CA ALA A 56 -3.05 1.70 -15.24
C ALA A 56 -2.90 2.53 -13.95
N ILE A 57 -1.77 2.37 -13.28
CA ILE A 57 -1.47 3.07 -12.02
C ILE A 57 -0.07 3.68 -12.07
N ARG A 58 0.17 4.67 -11.20
CA ARG A 58 1.49 5.25 -10.94
C ARG A 58 1.70 5.36 -9.45
N PHE A 59 2.92 5.08 -8.99
CA PHE A 59 3.32 5.29 -7.60
C PHE A 59 4.09 6.60 -7.47
N TRP A 60 3.63 7.45 -6.56
CA TRP A 60 4.32 8.68 -6.18
C TRP A 60 4.84 8.52 -4.77
N CYS A 61 6.15 8.76 -4.58
CA CYS A 61 6.77 8.78 -3.27
C CYS A 61 7.18 10.22 -2.95
N TYR A 62 6.67 10.75 -1.85
CA TYR A 62 7.15 12.00 -1.28
C TYR A 62 8.27 11.70 -0.28
N ILE A 63 9.43 12.34 -0.48
CA ILE A 63 10.58 12.24 0.43
C ILE A 63 10.85 13.63 0.99
N SER A 64 10.93 13.76 2.32
CA SER A 64 11.31 15.03 2.95
C SER A 64 12.81 15.31 2.80
N GLN A 65 13.25 16.55 3.05
CA GLN A 65 14.66 16.91 3.02
C GLN A 65 15.52 15.96 3.88
N ASN A 66 16.70 15.60 3.36
CA ASN A 66 17.69 14.70 3.96
C ASN A 66 17.25 13.25 4.20
N ASN A 67 16.13 12.82 3.64
CA ASN A 67 15.75 11.41 3.60
C ASN A 67 16.06 10.80 2.23
N SER A 68 16.24 9.49 2.21
CA SER A 68 16.37 8.70 0.98
C SER A 68 15.81 7.32 1.22
N PHE A 69 15.50 6.63 0.13
CA PHE A 69 15.20 5.20 0.15
C PHE A 69 16.00 4.49 -0.93
N LYS A 70 16.12 3.18 -0.78
CA LYS A 70 16.70 2.31 -1.80
C LYS A 70 15.63 1.34 -2.28
N VAL A 71 15.44 1.26 -3.59
CA VAL A 71 14.63 0.19 -4.19
C VAL A 71 15.39 -1.12 -4.00
N LEU A 72 14.83 -2.02 -3.20
CA LEU A 72 15.45 -3.33 -2.93
C LEU A 72 15.09 -4.36 -3.99
N LYS A 73 13.82 -4.36 -4.42
CA LYS A 73 13.28 -5.31 -5.39
C LYS A 73 12.17 -4.65 -6.20
N PHE A 74 12.06 -5.09 -7.45
CA PHE A 74 10.93 -4.84 -8.32
C PHE A 74 10.69 -6.13 -9.10
N GLU A 75 9.73 -6.93 -8.64
CA GLU A 75 9.54 -8.30 -9.11
C GLU A 75 8.06 -8.61 -9.35
N SER A 76 7.81 -9.57 -10.23
CA SER A 76 6.48 -10.17 -10.42
C SER A 76 6.39 -11.43 -9.56
N LEU A 77 5.27 -11.59 -8.86
CA LEU A 77 5.00 -12.76 -8.02
C LEU A 77 4.06 -13.71 -8.75
N SER A 78 4.30 -15.01 -8.64
CA SER A 78 3.42 -16.04 -9.23
C SER A 78 2.10 -16.21 -8.48
N LYS A 79 2.07 -15.81 -7.20
CA LYS A 79 0.88 -15.81 -6.34
C LYS A 79 0.91 -14.56 -5.44
N PRO A 80 -0.26 -13.97 -5.14
CA PRO A 80 -0.34 -12.85 -4.21
C PRO A 80 0.07 -13.31 -2.81
N LYS A 81 0.75 -12.43 -2.07
CA LYS A 81 1.01 -12.61 -0.64
C LYS A 81 -0.03 -11.89 0.21
N ALA A 82 -0.63 -10.82 -0.32
CA ALA A 82 -1.63 -10.05 0.39
C ALA A 82 -2.90 -10.89 0.54
N ASP A 83 -3.37 -11.10 1.77
CA ASP A 83 -4.55 -11.91 2.06
C ASP A 83 -5.83 -11.05 1.94
N PRO A 84 -6.72 -11.32 0.95
CA PRO A 84 -7.98 -10.60 0.81
C PRO A 84 -8.94 -10.80 1.99
N GLY A 85 -8.75 -11.84 2.80
CA GLY A 85 -9.55 -12.19 3.98
C GLY A 85 -9.05 -11.59 5.30
N PHE A 86 -7.82 -11.08 5.33
CA PHE A 86 -7.23 -10.47 6.53
C PHE A 86 -7.94 -9.15 6.93
N PHE A 87 -8.71 -8.53 6.02
CA PHE A 87 -9.42 -7.28 6.28
C PHE A 87 -10.94 -7.38 6.07
N SER A 88 -11.70 -6.99 7.09
CA SER A 88 -13.16 -6.85 6.99
C SER A 88 -13.60 -5.62 6.20
N LYS A 89 -12.80 -4.53 6.22
CA LYS A 89 -13.11 -3.27 5.53
C LYS A 89 -12.05 -2.95 4.49
N LYS A 90 -12.42 -3.13 3.22
CA LYS A 90 -11.60 -2.82 2.03
C LYS A 90 -11.87 -1.39 1.58
N ARG A 91 -10.86 -0.71 1.08
CA ARG A 91 -10.98 0.66 0.55
C ARG A 91 -11.23 0.63 -0.96
N GLN A 92 -12.29 1.29 -1.39
CA GLN A 92 -12.61 1.41 -2.81
C GLN A 92 -11.75 2.51 -3.42
N TRP A 93 -11.06 2.21 -4.52
CA TRP A 93 -10.41 3.23 -5.31
C TRP A 93 -11.42 4.23 -5.86
N GLY A 94 -11.07 5.52 -5.89
CA GLY A 94 -11.93 6.59 -6.40
C GLY A 94 -12.98 7.11 -5.41
N GLU A 95 -13.11 6.48 -4.24
CA GLU A 95 -13.99 6.96 -3.17
C GLU A 95 -13.23 7.75 -2.11
N GLU A 96 -13.95 8.63 -1.41
CA GLU A 96 -13.43 9.31 -0.24
C GLU A 96 -13.21 8.31 0.90
N TRP A 97 -11.98 8.25 1.42
CA TRP A 97 -11.67 7.37 2.54
C TRP A 97 -11.85 8.10 3.86
N LYS A 98 -12.99 7.85 4.50
CA LYS A 98 -13.32 8.36 5.84
C LYS A 98 -12.64 7.52 6.92
N LYS A 99 -12.26 8.17 8.04
CA LYS A 99 -11.63 7.52 9.21
C LYS A 99 -12.41 6.31 9.69
#